data_AF-A0A938N590-F1
#
_entry.id   AF-A0A938N590-F1
#
_cell.length_a   1.000
_cell.length_b   1.000
_cell.length_c   1.000
_cell.angle_alpha   90.00
_cell.angle_beta   90.00
_cell.angle_gamma   90.00
#
_symmetry.space_group_name_H-M   'P 1'
#
loop_
_entity.id
_entity.type
_entity.pdbx_description
1 polymer ?
#
loop_
_entity_poly.entity_id
_entity_poly.type
_entity_poly.pdbx_seq_one_letter_code
_entity_poly.pdbx_strand_id
1 'polypeptide(L)'
;MRQTVLLLAFAGALGVPCRAAELWIGAAATSITPDRPVALDGHRNLRVSNKVESPVTATALALESRDGDKVLDQAIVVSCDLVAIREGILEKVRDKV
;
A
#
# COMPACT_ATOMS: atom_id res chain seq x y z
N MET A 1 -35.39 48.15 -42.35
CA MET A 1 -35.47 46.68 -42.35
C MET A 1 -34.37 46.17 -41.43
N ARG A 2 -34.72 45.39 -40.40
CA ARG A 2 -33.86 45.02 -39.26
C ARG A 2 -32.77 44.03 -39.70
N GLN A 3 -31.49 44.37 -39.48
CA GLN A 3 -30.38 43.42 -39.59
C GLN A 3 -30.32 42.59 -38.30
N THR A 4 -30.64 41.31 -38.41
CA THR A 4 -30.51 40.35 -37.32
C THR A 4 -29.07 39.81 -37.31
N VAL A 5 -28.27 40.22 -36.34
CA VAL A 5 -26.91 39.69 -36.15
C VAL A 5 -27.03 38.41 -35.31
N LEU A 6 -26.65 37.26 -35.89
CA LEU A 6 -26.54 35.99 -35.17
C LEU A 6 -25.19 35.94 -34.43
N LEU A 7 -25.23 35.99 -33.10
CA LEU A 7 -24.06 35.69 -32.24
C LEU A 7 -23.92 34.17 -32.13
N LEU A 8 -22.95 33.59 -32.83
CA LEU A 8 -22.49 32.23 -32.61
C LEU A 8 -21.71 32.19 -31.29
N ALA A 9 -22.36 31.73 -30.22
CA ALA A 9 -21.68 31.40 -28.97
C ALA A 9 -20.78 30.18 -29.21
N PHE A 10 -19.48 30.41 -29.35
CA PHE A 10 -18.49 29.34 -29.35
C PHE A 10 -18.42 28.82 -27.92
N ALA A 11 -19.10 27.70 -27.65
CA ALA A 11 -18.94 26.95 -26.41
C ALA A 11 -17.52 26.34 -26.43
N GLY A 12 -16.54 27.14 -26.02
CA GLY A 12 -15.20 26.63 -25.74
C GLY A 12 -15.35 25.56 -24.67
N ALA A 13 -15.00 24.32 -25.01
CA ALA A 13 -14.83 23.27 -24.02
C ALA A 13 -13.74 23.73 -23.06
N LEU A 14 -14.14 24.34 -21.94
CA LEU A 14 -13.28 24.52 -20.78
C LEU A 14 -12.91 23.10 -20.34
N GLY A 15 -11.76 22.62 -20.80
CA GLY A 15 -11.22 21.35 -20.36
C GLY A 15 -11.12 21.41 -18.85
N VAL A 16 -11.99 20.69 -18.17
CA VAL A 16 -11.89 20.51 -16.72
C VAL A 16 -10.52 19.88 -16.50
N PRO A 17 -9.62 20.51 -15.74
CA PRO A 17 -8.34 19.89 -15.42
C PRO A 17 -8.63 18.59 -14.67
N CYS A 18 -8.51 17.46 -15.37
CA CYS A 18 -8.57 16.14 -14.77
C CYS A 18 -7.25 15.98 -14.01
N ARG A 19 -7.24 16.38 -12.74
CA ARG A 19 -6.11 16.08 -11.85
C ARG A 19 -6.31 14.66 -11.33
N ALA A 20 -5.25 13.86 -11.43
CA ALA A 20 -5.20 12.60 -10.71
C ALA A 20 -5.25 12.88 -9.20
N ALA A 21 -5.75 11.92 -8.45
CA ALA A 21 -5.73 11.95 -7.00
C ALA A 21 -4.29 12.08 -6.47
N GLU A 22 -4.13 12.76 -5.35
CA GLU A 22 -2.87 12.82 -4.61
C GLU A 22 -2.63 11.49 -3.90
N LEU A 23 -1.41 10.96 -3.98
CA LEU A 23 -1.03 9.73 -3.29
C LEU A 23 -0.22 10.07 -2.04
N TRP A 24 -0.79 9.78 -0.88
CA TRP A 24 -0.12 9.84 0.40
C TRP A 24 0.51 8.48 0.72
N ILE A 25 1.73 8.50 1.22
CA ILE A 25 2.52 7.30 1.51
C ILE A 25 3.08 7.38 2.92
N GLY A 26 2.74 6.40 3.76
CA GLY A 26 3.35 6.17 5.06
C GLY A 26 4.13 4.86 5.07
N ALA A 27 5.28 4.83 5.73
CA ALA A 27 6.07 3.61 5.88
C ALA A 27 6.48 3.40 7.34
N ALA A 28 6.41 2.15 7.79
CA ALA A 28 6.88 1.74 9.10
C ALA A 28 7.47 0.33 9.02
N ALA A 29 8.47 0.04 9.84
CA ALA A 29 9.08 -1.29 9.93
C ALA A 29 9.23 -1.71 11.39
N THR A 30 9.10 -3.01 11.64
CA THR A 30 9.34 -3.60 12.96
C THR A 30 10.08 -4.92 12.85
N SER A 31 10.86 -5.28 13.87
CA SER A 31 11.52 -6.58 13.93
C SER A 31 10.50 -7.66 14.27
N ILE A 32 10.55 -8.76 13.52
CA ILE A 32 9.85 -10.02 13.81
C ILE A 32 10.84 -11.13 14.14
N THR A 33 12.08 -10.76 14.47
CA THR A 33 13.18 -11.71 14.73
C THR A 33 12.90 -12.49 16.01
N PRO A 34 12.86 -13.83 15.98
CA PRO A 34 12.72 -14.64 17.17
C PRO A 34 13.91 -14.46 18.13
N ASP A 35 13.63 -14.49 19.42
CA ASP A 35 14.60 -14.34 20.52
C ASP A 35 15.20 -15.69 20.99
N ARG A 36 14.83 -16.78 20.31
CA ARG A 36 15.21 -18.15 20.64
C ARG A 36 15.59 -18.93 19.38
N PRO A 37 16.32 -20.05 19.51
CA PRO A 37 16.59 -20.91 18.36
C PRO A 37 15.31 -21.35 17.65
N VAL A 38 15.31 -21.28 16.32
CA VAL A 38 14.14 -21.66 15.49
C VAL A 38 14.55 -22.57 14.34
N ALA A 39 13.65 -23.45 13.92
CA ALA A 39 13.79 -24.18 12.69
C ALA A 39 13.69 -23.22 11.50
N LEU A 40 14.67 -23.28 10.60
CA LEU A 40 14.66 -22.55 9.34
C LEU A 40 13.68 -23.20 8.37
N ASP A 41 12.86 -22.37 7.72
CA ASP A 41 11.95 -22.80 6.67
C ASP A 41 12.65 -22.80 5.29
N GLY A 42 12.03 -23.44 4.30
CA GLY A 42 12.52 -23.48 2.91
C GLY A 42 13.66 -24.46 2.63
N HIS A 43 14.02 -25.31 3.60
CA HIS A 43 15.09 -26.31 3.46
C HIS A 43 14.53 -27.74 3.53
N ARG A 44 15.18 -28.70 2.85
CA ARG A 44 14.76 -30.12 2.86
C ARG A 44 14.99 -30.82 4.19
N ASN A 45 16.09 -30.49 4.87
CA ASN A 45 16.46 -31.08 6.16
C ASN A 45 16.28 -30.03 7.27
N LEU A 46 15.97 -30.48 8.48
CA LEU A 46 15.88 -29.60 9.65
C LEU A 46 17.22 -28.89 9.86
N ARG A 47 17.17 -27.55 9.85
CA ARG A 47 18.26 -26.67 10.24
C ARG A 47 17.76 -25.75 11.32
N VAL A 48 18.49 -25.64 12.43
CA VAL A 48 18.14 -24.74 13.53
C VAL A 48 19.07 -23.54 13.49
N SER A 49 18.51 -22.34 13.41
CA SER A 49 19.27 -21.11 13.61
C SER A 49 19.50 -20.90 15.11
N ASN A 50 20.75 -20.67 15.51
CA ASN A 50 21.15 -20.43 16.91
C ASN A 50 21.70 -19.01 17.13
N LYS A 51 21.78 -18.19 16.08
CA LYS A 51 22.28 -16.81 16.12
C LYS A 51 21.53 -15.98 15.07
N VAL A 52 21.29 -14.71 15.39
CA VAL A 52 20.83 -13.72 14.42
C VAL A 52 22.04 -13.16 13.67
N GLU A 53 22.10 -13.38 12.36
CA GLU A 53 23.09 -12.73 11.50
C GLU A 53 22.58 -11.36 11.04
N SER A 54 21.33 -11.31 10.58
CA SER A 54 20.58 -10.07 10.31
C SER A 54 19.17 -10.21 10.88
N PRO A 55 18.58 -9.13 11.41
CA PRO A 55 17.17 -9.14 11.80
C PRO A 55 16.26 -9.45 10.61
N VAL A 56 15.16 -10.16 10.89
CA VAL A 56 14.02 -10.28 9.98
C VAL A 56 12.95 -9.28 10.39
N THR A 57 12.35 -8.61 9.41
CA THR A 57 11.45 -7.49 9.60
C THR A 57 10.09 -7.74 8.95
N ALA A 58 9.08 -7.06 9.49
CA ALA A 58 7.84 -6.76 8.79
C ALA A 58 7.84 -5.27 8.47
N THR A 59 7.69 -4.92 7.19
CA THR A 59 7.65 -3.54 6.70
C THR A 59 6.28 -3.27 6.09
N ALA A 60 5.57 -2.29 6.63
CA ALA A 60 4.26 -1.87 6.16
C ALA A 60 4.36 -0.55 5.38
N LEU A 61 3.69 -0.52 4.23
CA LEU A 61 3.48 0.66 3.40
C LEU A 61 1.98 0.96 3.37
N ALA A 62 1.59 2.10 3.94
CA ALA A 62 0.25 2.64 3.85
C ALA A 62 0.16 3.56 2.62
N LEU A 63 -0.79 3.30 1.75
CA LEU A 63 -1.07 4.05 0.53
C LEU A 63 -2.48 4.62 0.63
N GLU A 64 -2.63 5.91 0.39
CA GLU A 64 -3.92 6.59 0.43
C GLU A 64 -4.06 7.53 -0.76
N SER A 65 -5.11 7.36 -1.55
CA SER A 65 -5.47 8.22 -2.68
C SER A 65 -6.45 9.30 -2.19
N ARG A 66 -6.19 10.57 -2.46
CA ARG A 66 -6.98 11.71 -1.95
C ARG A 66 -7.31 12.74 -3.03
N ASP A 67 -8.44 13.43 -2.85
CA ASP A 67 -8.79 14.68 -3.53
C ASP A 67 -8.98 15.78 -2.47
N GLY A 68 -7.89 16.50 -2.18
CA GLY A 68 -7.81 17.39 -1.03
C GLY A 68 -8.05 16.63 0.28
N ASP A 69 -9.04 17.07 1.05
CA ASP A 69 -9.38 16.42 2.33
C ASP A 69 -10.15 15.11 2.17
N LYS A 70 -10.66 14.81 0.97
CA LYS A 70 -11.46 13.61 0.70
C LYS A 70 -10.57 12.41 0.40
N VAL A 71 -10.67 11.37 1.21
CA VAL A 71 -10.07 10.05 0.91
C VAL A 71 -10.89 9.35 -0.17
N LEU A 72 -10.21 8.83 -1.19
CA LEU A 72 -10.81 8.12 -2.33
C LEU A 72 -10.59 6.62 -2.26
N ASP A 73 -9.38 6.18 -1.88
CA ASP A 73 -9.02 4.76 -1.78
C ASP A 73 -7.83 4.57 -0.82
N GLN A 74 -7.67 3.36 -0.28
CA GLN A 74 -6.63 3.01 0.67
C GLN A 74 -6.13 1.57 0.45
N ALA A 75 -4.82 1.37 0.61
CA ALA A 75 -4.21 0.05 0.63
C ALA A 75 -3.07 -0.02 1.64
N ILE A 76 -2.92 -1.17 2.30
CA ILE A 76 -1.73 -1.48 3.11
C ILE A 76 -1.03 -2.67 2.48
N VAL A 77 0.26 -2.48 2.16
CA VAL A 77 1.14 -3.54 1.68
C VAL A 77 2.11 -3.88 2.79
N VAL A 78 2.23 -5.15 3.14
CA VAL A 78 3.17 -5.62 4.17
C VAL A 78 4.15 -6.61 3.55
N SER A 79 5.42 -6.25 3.55
CA SER A 79 6.52 -7.17 3.22
C SER A 79 7.05 -7.80 4.51
N CYS A 80 7.22 -9.11 4.52
CA CYS A 80 7.81 -9.83 5.64
C CYS A 80 9.02 -10.62 5.14
N ASP A 81 10.11 -10.60 5.90
CA ASP A 81 11.31 -11.40 5.64
C ASP A 81 11.07 -12.89 6.01
N LEU A 82 10.12 -13.51 5.31
CA LEU A 82 9.63 -14.87 5.51
C LEU A 82 9.53 -15.58 4.15
N VAL A 83 9.65 -16.90 4.17
CA VAL A 83 9.53 -17.73 2.95
C VAL A 83 8.12 -17.66 2.35
N ALA A 84 7.10 -17.60 3.21
CA ALA A 84 5.71 -17.45 2.82
C ALA A 84 4.87 -16.90 3.99
N ILE A 85 3.74 -16.28 3.67
CA ILE A 85 2.69 -16.00 4.65
C ILE A 85 1.79 -17.23 4.71
N ARG A 86 1.84 -17.96 5.84
CA ARG A 86 1.05 -19.18 6.02
C ARG A 86 -0.45 -18.88 6.15
N GLU A 87 -1.26 -19.87 5.81
CA GLU A 87 -2.72 -19.79 5.92
C GLU A 87 -3.17 -19.34 7.32
N GLY A 88 -4.20 -18.49 7.35
CA GLY A 88 -4.77 -17.92 8.58
C GLY A 88 -3.94 -16.80 9.24
N ILE A 89 -2.69 -16.56 8.85
CA ILE A 89 -1.91 -15.44 9.40
C ILE A 89 -2.51 -14.10 8.98
N LEU A 90 -2.92 -13.96 7.72
CA LEU A 90 -3.53 -12.73 7.21
C LEU A 90 -4.79 -12.36 8.00
N GLU A 91 -5.70 -13.32 8.22
CA GLU A 91 -6.94 -13.04 8.95
C GLU A 91 -6.67 -12.72 10.42
N LYS A 92 -5.73 -13.41 11.07
CA LYS A 92 -5.31 -13.07 12.44
C LYS A 92 -4.71 -11.68 12.58
N VAL A 93 -4.08 -11.15 11.54
CA VAL A 93 -3.58 -9.77 11.51
C VAL A 93 -4.75 -8.81 11.34
N ARG A 94 -5.68 -9.11 10.43
CA ARG A 94 -6.89 -8.30 10.20
C ARG A 94 -7.80 -8.23 11.43
N ASP A 95 -7.93 -9.32 12.19
CA ASP A 95 -8.72 -9.33 13.44
C ASP A 95 -8.16 -8.41 14.54
N LYS A 96 -6.93 -7.89 14.37
CA LYS A 96 -6.24 -7.04 15.35
C LYS A 96 -6.22 -5.55 14.98
N VAL A 97 -6.70 -5.18 13.79
CA VAL A 97 -6.71 -3.81 13.26
C VAL A 97 -8.13 -3.37 12.96
#